data_AF-A0A0D0CQ96-F1
#
_entry.id   AF-A0A0D0CQ96-F1
#
_cell.length_a   1.000
_cell.length_b   1.000
_cell.length_c   1.000
_cell.angle_alpha   90.00
_cell.angle_beta   90.00
_cell.angle_gamma   90.00
#
_symmetry.space_group_name_H-M   'P 1'
#
loop_
_entity.id
_entity.type
_entity.pdbx_description
1 polymer ?
#
loop_
_entity_poly.entity_id
_entity_poly.type
_entity_poly.pdbx_seq_one_letter_code
_entity_poly.pdbx_strand_id
1 'polypeptide(L)'
;MTIYYSLTFLLLASEMVTFTLLVVPFPYAVRKRVFGFLSDSPIVAKIAYGVKISFIFVGILFFDALQRMFRITAEADIAKQGQQGMGDVRTETSFAARKFYAQRNVYLTGFTLFLSLVLTRTFAITLELIHSQEEYAKLKKTGSSGGSGKDYDALKSKYDTQTAEYNRLADKYNKLSGSKADKKKD
;
A
#
# COMPACT_ATOMS: atom_id res chain seq x y z
N MET A 1 23.76 28.46 -6.48
CA MET A 1 22.36 28.02 -6.64
C MET A 1 21.85 27.65 -5.27
N THR A 2 20.76 28.31 -4.90
CA THR A 2 20.35 28.71 -3.57
C THR A 2 19.87 27.53 -2.72
N ILE A 3 20.21 27.55 -1.42
CA ILE A 3 20.14 26.44 -0.44
C ILE A 3 18.88 25.56 -0.55
N TYR A 4 17.73 26.17 -0.83
CA TYR A 4 16.45 25.46 -1.02
C TYR A 4 16.47 24.37 -2.08
N TYR A 5 17.16 24.56 -3.23
CA TYR A 5 17.27 23.53 -4.26
C TYR A 5 18.20 22.37 -3.87
N SER A 6 19.22 22.66 -3.05
CA SER A 6 20.09 21.61 -2.49
C SER A 6 19.32 20.75 -1.48
N LEU A 7 18.46 21.37 -0.66
CA LEU A 7 17.58 20.67 0.26
C LEU A 7 16.56 19.79 -0.49
N THR A 8 15.97 20.29 -1.59
CA THR A 8 15.05 19.48 -2.41
C THR A 8 15.76 18.30 -3.08
N PHE A 9 17.01 18.49 -3.51
CA PHE A 9 17.82 17.40 -4.05
C PHE A 9 18.11 16.33 -2.99
N LEU A 10 18.50 16.72 -1.77
CA LEU A 10 18.74 15.77 -0.68
C LEU A 10 17.44 15.01 -0.34
N LEU A 11 16.32 15.73 -0.29
CA LEU A 11 15.02 15.12 -0.07
C LEU A 11 14.71 14.10 -1.17
N LEU A 12 14.83 14.47 -2.44
CA LEU A 12 14.64 13.57 -3.58
C LEU A 12 15.53 12.32 -3.46
N ALA A 13 16.82 12.49 -3.17
CA ALA A 13 17.74 11.37 -3.00
C ALA A 13 17.30 10.44 -1.86
N SER A 14 16.86 10.99 -0.72
CA SER A 14 16.35 10.20 0.40
C SER A 14 15.05 9.45 0.05
N GLU A 15 14.17 10.07 -0.72
CA GLU A 15 12.94 9.45 -1.19
C GLU A 15 13.22 8.34 -2.20
N MET A 16 14.19 8.53 -3.12
CA MET A 16 14.58 7.49 -4.07
C MET A 16 15.14 6.25 -3.37
N VAL A 17 16.00 6.44 -2.35
CA VAL A 17 16.53 5.34 -1.55
C VAL A 17 15.40 4.63 -0.81
N THR A 18 14.52 5.38 -0.16
CA THR A 18 13.38 4.83 0.57
C THR A 18 12.43 4.07 -0.36
N PHE A 19 12.10 4.64 -1.53
CA PHE A 19 11.26 4.02 -2.54
C PHE A 19 11.86 2.71 -3.06
N THR A 20 13.16 2.72 -3.37
CA THR A 20 13.86 1.51 -3.82
C THR A 20 13.81 0.41 -2.76
N LEU A 21 14.04 0.77 -1.49
CA LEU A 21 13.90 -0.17 -0.37
C LEU A 21 12.47 -0.70 -0.26
N LEU A 22 11.44 0.14 -0.38
CA LEU A 22 10.04 -0.28 -0.29
C LEU A 22 9.59 -1.19 -1.44
N VAL A 23 10.09 -0.95 -2.66
CA VAL A 23 9.73 -1.72 -3.87
C VAL A 23 10.42 -3.07 -3.93
N VAL A 24 11.57 -3.25 -3.27
CA VAL A 24 12.28 -4.53 -3.24
C VAL A 24 11.30 -5.63 -2.78
N PRO A 25 11.18 -6.73 -3.56
CA PRO A 25 10.30 -7.84 -3.20
C PRO A 25 10.89 -8.60 -2.01
N PHE A 26 10.61 -8.13 -0.79
CA PHE A 26 11.01 -8.82 0.42
C PHE A 26 10.15 -10.07 0.65
N PRO A 27 10.75 -11.18 1.11
CA PRO A 27 9.99 -12.35 1.55
C PRO A 27 9.08 -12.00 2.73
N TYR A 28 7.90 -12.61 2.78
CA TYR A 28 6.79 -12.25 3.68
C TYR A 28 7.21 -12.04 5.15
N ALA A 29 8.07 -12.90 5.68
CA ALA A 29 8.55 -12.80 7.06
C ALA A 29 9.37 -11.53 7.33
N VAL A 30 10.20 -11.12 6.37
CA VAL A 30 11.03 -9.90 6.47
C VAL A 30 10.17 -8.66 6.28
N ARG A 31 9.25 -8.68 5.30
CA ARG A 31 8.29 -7.60 5.06
C ARG A 31 7.45 -7.33 6.31
N LYS A 32 6.89 -8.36 6.93
CA LYS A 32 6.12 -8.23 8.18
C LYS A 32 6.93 -7.58 9.30
N ARG A 33 8.18 -8.02 9.49
CA ARG A 33 9.02 -7.51 10.57
C ARG A 33 9.41 -6.06 10.34
N VAL A 34 9.93 -5.73 9.16
CA VAL A 34 10.39 -4.39 8.80
C VAL A 34 9.23 -3.38 8.83
N PHE A 35 8.09 -3.72 8.22
CA PHE A 35 6.95 -2.81 8.14
C PHE A 35 6.15 -2.73 9.43
N GLY A 36 6.08 -3.82 10.21
CA GLY A 36 5.53 -3.77 11.57
C GLY A 36 6.34 -2.84 12.47
N PHE A 37 7.68 -2.94 12.44
CA PHE A 37 8.55 -1.99 13.15
C PHE A 37 8.44 -0.56 12.61
N LEU A 38 8.23 -0.38 11.31
CA LEU A 38 8.01 0.94 10.71
C LEU A 38 6.66 1.53 11.14
N SER A 39 5.59 0.75 11.25
CA SER A 39 4.26 1.24 11.59
C SER A 39 4.04 1.44 13.09
N ASP A 40 4.62 0.60 13.94
CA ASP A 40 4.48 0.71 15.40
C ASP A 40 5.43 1.74 16.02
N SER A 41 6.51 2.10 15.32
CA SER A 41 7.50 3.03 15.88
C SER A 41 7.01 4.49 15.85
N PRO A 42 6.92 5.17 17.01
CA PRO A 42 6.51 6.57 17.09
C PRO A 42 7.49 7.51 16.37
N ILE A 43 8.73 7.06 16.13
CA ILE A 43 9.73 7.80 15.36
C ILE A 43 9.30 7.88 13.89
N VAL A 44 8.81 6.78 13.33
CA VAL A 44 8.39 6.74 11.91
C VAL A 44 7.12 7.56 11.71
N ALA A 45 6.20 7.58 12.68
CA ALA A 45 5.03 8.47 12.62
C ALA A 45 5.44 9.95 12.54
N LYS A 46 6.45 10.37 13.31
CA LYS A 46 7.02 11.73 13.23
C LYS A 46 7.70 12.00 11.90
N ILE A 47 8.46 11.03 11.37
CA ILE A 47 9.10 11.12 10.05
C ILE A 47 8.05 11.27 8.96
N ALA A 48 6.99 10.45 8.96
CA ALA A 48 5.90 10.53 8.00
C ALA A 48 5.18 11.88 8.05
N TYR A 49 4.98 12.45 9.24
CA TYR A 49 4.46 13.79 9.40
C TYR A 49 5.42 14.86 8.82
N GLY A 50 6.72 14.70 9.06
CA GLY A 50 7.76 15.52 8.44
C GLY A 50 7.72 15.48 6.91
N VAL A 51 7.62 14.29 6.31
CA VAL A 51 7.49 14.10 4.86
C VAL A 51 6.24 14.79 4.31
N LYS A 52 5.10 14.72 5.00
CA LYS A 52 3.88 15.45 4.61
C LYS A 52 4.05 16.96 4.63
N ILE A 53 4.72 17.51 5.64
CA ILE A 53 5.03 18.95 5.70
C ILE A 53 5.98 19.33 4.56
N SER A 54 7.04 18.55 4.36
CA SER A 54 7.99 18.78 3.28
C SER A 54 7.31 18.74 1.91
N PHE A 55 6.32 17.87 1.70
CA PHE A 55 5.53 17.82 0.47
C PHE A 55 4.86 19.16 0.14
N ILE A 56 4.22 19.79 1.12
CA ILE A 56 3.57 21.11 0.93
C ILE A 56 4.63 22.16 0.57
N PHE A 57 5.76 22.16 1.27
CA PHE A 57 6.86 23.11 1.02
C PHE A 57 7.46 22.96 -0.38
N VAL A 58 7.74 21.72 -0.81
CA VAL A 58 8.19 21.42 -2.17
C VAL A 58 7.12 21.81 -3.19
N GLY A 59 5.83 21.66 -2.84
CA GLY A 59 4.70 22.12 -3.65
C GLY A 59 4.77 23.61 -3.96
N ILE A 60 4.98 24.43 -2.92
CA ILE A 60 5.14 25.88 -3.08
C ILE A 60 6.37 26.20 -3.95
N LEU A 61 7.50 25.54 -3.69
CA LEU A 61 8.72 25.73 -4.50
C LEU A 61 8.56 25.29 -5.96
N PHE A 62 7.74 24.28 -6.22
CA PHE A 62 7.42 23.83 -7.56
C PHE A 62 6.60 24.88 -8.31
N PHE A 63 5.55 25.44 -7.67
CA PHE A 63 4.78 26.53 -8.27
C PHE A 63 5.62 27.79 -8.49
N ASP A 64 6.49 28.17 -7.54
CA ASP A 64 7.45 29.27 -7.74
C ASP A 64 8.39 29.00 -8.92
N ALA A 65 8.96 27.79 -9.00
CA ALA A 65 9.85 27.40 -10.08
C ALA A 65 9.13 27.41 -11.44
N LEU A 66 7.88 26.94 -11.50
CA LEU A 66 7.05 26.97 -12.71
C LEU A 66 6.77 28.40 -13.17
N GLN A 67 6.32 29.27 -12.26
CA GLN A 67 6.06 30.67 -12.58
C GLN A 67 7.33 31.38 -13.07
N ARG A 68 8.46 31.14 -12.40
CA ARG A 68 9.75 31.67 -12.82
C ARG A 68 10.18 31.14 -14.19
N MET A 69 10.02 29.84 -14.46
CA MET A 69 10.37 29.24 -15.74
C MET A 69 9.50 29.82 -16.87
N PHE A 70 8.19 29.96 -16.66
CA PHE A 70 7.30 30.57 -17.64
C PHE A 70 7.64 32.02 -17.90
N ARG A 71 7.91 32.81 -16.87
CA ARG A 71 8.35 34.20 -17.01
C ARG A 71 9.66 34.30 -17.81
N ILE A 72 10.69 33.52 -17.45
CA ILE A 72 11.98 33.54 -18.16
C ILE A 72 11.83 33.07 -19.61
N THR A 73 10.94 32.11 -19.87
CA THR A 73 10.67 31.63 -21.24
C THR A 73 9.97 32.71 -22.06
N ALA A 74 8.97 33.40 -21.51
CA ALA A 74 8.29 34.51 -22.17
C ALA A 74 9.24 35.71 -22.42
N GLU A 75 10.08 36.06 -21.45
CA GLU A 75 11.11 37.10 -21.62
C GLU A 75 12.09 36.75 -22.76
N ALA A 76 12.47 35.47 -22.89
CA ALA A 76 13.33 34.99 -23.96
C ALA A 76 12.64 35.03 -25.35
N ASP A 77 11.35 34.70 -25.42
CA ASP A 77 10.59 34.73 -26.68
C ASP A 77 10.32 36.17 -27.16
N ILE A 78 10.03 37.10 -26.25
CA ILE A 78 9.88 38.53 -26.56
C ILE A 78 11.22 39.13 -27.02
N ALA A 79 12.34 38.79 -26.37
CA ALA A 79 13.67 39.25 -26.78
C ALA A 79 14.01 38.80 -28.21
N LYS A 80 13.65 37.56 -28.57
CA LYS A 80 13.83 37.02 -29.93
C LYS A 80 12.93 37.68 -30.97
N GLN A 81 11.72 38.10 -30.60
CA GLN A 81 10.80 38.80 -31.50
C GLN A 81 11.11 40.30 -31.64
N GLY A 82 11.63 40.94 -30.58
CA GLY A 82 11.96 42.37 -30.55
C GLY A 82 13.33 42.75 -31.11
N GLN A 83 14.27 41.80 -31.22
CA GLN A 83 15.60 42.02 -31.82
C GLN A 83 15.69 41.43 -33.25
N GLN A 84 14.94 42.00 -34.19
CA GLN A 84 15.30 41.92 -35.60
C GLN A 84 16.50 42.86 -35.85
N GLY A 85 17.74 42.40 -35.62
CA GLY A 85 18.90 43.01 -36.28
C GLY A 85 20.21 43.19 -35.51
N MET A 86 20.27 43.02 -34.18
CA MET A 86 21.54 43.13 -33.44
C MET A 86 21.49 42.41 -32.07
N GLY A 87 21.33 41.09 -32.08
CA GLY A 87 21.42 40.29 -30.86
C GLY A 87 22.88 40.11 -30.47
N ASP A 88 23.36 40.85 -29.45
CA ASP A 88 24.66 40.58 -28.83
C ASP A 88 24.69 39.11 -28.39
N VAL A 89 25.60 38.31 -28.96
CA VAL A 89 25.82 36.88 -28.66
C VAL A 89 25.94 36.64 -27.17
N ARG A 90 26.44 37.64 -26.43
CA ARG A 90 26.55 37.61 -24.97
C ARG A 90 25.20 37.65 -24.25
N THR A 91 24.22 38.37 -24.80
CA THR A 91 22.85 38.45 -24.29
C THR A 91 22.11 37.14 -24.55
N GLU A 92 22.16 36.61 -25.78
CA GLU A 92 21.60 35.30 -26.16
C GLU A 92 22.14 34.16 -25.27
N THR A 93 23.47 34.12 -25.04
CA THR A 93 24.11 33.11 -24.19
C THR A 93 23.65 33.21 -22.74
N SER A 94 23.43 34.43 -22.23
CA SER A 94 22.97 34.66 -20.86
C SER A 94 21.51 34.23 -20.64
N PHE A 95 20.64 34.40 -21.65
CA PHE A 95 19.24 33.95 -21.61
C PHE A 95 19.12 32.42 -21.71
N ALA A 96 19.89 31.81 -22.60
CA ALA A 96 19.94 30.35 -22.72
C ALA A 96 20.33 29.70 -21.38
N ALA A 97 21.38 30.20 -20.73
CA ALA A 97 21.80 29.71 -19.42
C ALA A 97 20.69 29.82 -18.36
N ARG A 98 20.01 30.98 -18.26
CA ARG A 98 18.90 31.19 -17.31
C ARG A 98 17.73 30.23 -17.55
N LYS A 99 17.40 29.93 -18.81
CA LYS A 99 16.35 28.97 -19.17
C LYS A 99 16.69 27.55 -18.71
N PHE A 100 17.92 27.08 -18.96
CA PHE A 100 18.37 25.76 -18.50
C PHE A 100 18.34 25.63 -16.97
N TYR A 101 18.74 26.68 -16.25
CA TYR A 101 18.67 26.68 -14.79
C TYR A 101 17.23 26.62 -14.27
N ALA A 102 16.31 27.41 -14.84
CA ALA A 102 14.91 27.39 -14.44
C ALA A 102 14.26 26.04 -14.75
N GLN A 103 14.51 25.48 -15.92
CA GLN A 103 13.99 24.19 -16.35
C GLN A 103 14.45 23.04 -15.45
N ARG A 104 15.75 22.97 -15.12
CA ARG A 104 16.28 21.96 -14.19
C ARG A 104 15.63 22.06 -12.82
N ASN A 105 15.43 23.28 -12.32
CA ASN A 105 14.86 23.49 -11.00
C ASN A 105 13.38 23.08 -10.94
N VAL A 106 12.61 23.32 -12.02
CA VAL A 106 11.24 22.81 -12.18
C VAL A 106 11.21 21.29 -12.20
N TYR A 107 12.11 20.65 -12.96
CA TYR A 107 12.17 19.19 -13.00
C TYR A 107 12.58 18.61 -11.65
N LEU A 108 13.56 19.21 -10.97
CA LEU A 108 13.97 18.77 -9.64
C LEU A 108 12.79 18.77 -8.67
N THR A 109 12.10 19.90 -8.51
CA THR A 109 10.97 20.03 -7.59
C THR A 109 9.76 19.18 -8.03
N GLY A 110 9.53 19.05 -9.34
CA GLY A 110 8.46 18.22 -9.89
C GLY A 110 8.67 16.72 -9.66
N PHE A 111 9.88 16.22 -9.89
CA PHE A 111 10.22 14.83 -9.61
C PHE A 111 10.14 14.51 -8.12
N THR A 112 10.56 15.42 -7.25
CA THR A 112 10.40 15.27 -5.80
C THR A 112 8.92 15.09 -5.45
N LEU A 113 8.02 15.98 -5.89
CA LEU A 113 6.58 15.84 -5.60
C LEU A 113 5.98 14.53 -6.11
N PHE A 114 6.34 14.16 -7.34
CA PHE A 114 5.87 12.91 -7.92
C PHE A 114 6.31 11.71 -7.07
N LEU A 115 7.58 11.68 -6.67
CA LEU A 115 8.15 10.58 -5.91
C LEU A 115 7.60 10.54 -4.48
N SER A 116 7.37 11.69 -3.83
CA SER A 116 6.68 11.77 -2.53
C SER A 116 5.28 11.15 -2.57
N LEU A 117 4.52 11.41 -3.65
CA LEU A 117 3.16 10.89 -3.83
C LEU A 117 3.20 9.38 -4.04
N VAL A 118 4.06 8.90 -4.94
CA VAL A 118 4.25 7.48 -5.21
C VAL A 118 4.69 6.74 -3.94
N LEU A 119 5.65 7.26 -3.18
CA LEU A 119 6.13 6.68 -1.94
C LEU A 119 5.00 6.53 -0.92
N THR A 120 4.19 7.58 -0.72
CA THR A 120 3.04 7.54 0.19
C THR A 120 2.04 6.46 -0.23
N ARG A 121 1.74 6.37 -1.53
CA ARG A 121 0.80 5.36 -2.05
C ARG A 121 1.36 3.94 -1.94
N THR A 122 2.61 3.73 -2.29
CA THR A 122 3.29 2.43 -2.20
C THR A 122 3.38 1.96 -0.76
N PHE A 123 3.66 2.86 0.19
CA PHE A 123 3.67 2.52 1.62
C PHE A 123 2.30 2.05 2.12
N ALA A 124 1.22 2.78 1.77
CA ALA A 124 -0.14 2.42 2.15
C ALA A 124 -0.57 1.05 1.56
N ILE A 125 -0.33 0.83 0.27
CA ILE A 125 -0.63 -0.44 -0.40
C ILE A 125 0.16 -1.59 0.24
N THR A 126 1.42 -1.36 0.60
CA THR A 126 2.24 -2.41 1.20
C THR A 126 1.71 -2.82 2.57
N LEU A 127 1.23 -1.87 3.38
CA LEU A 127 0.60 -2.19 4.66
C LEU A 127 -0.72 -2.95 4.48
N GLU A 128 -1.56 -2.51 3.55
CA GLU A 128 -2.81 -3.19 3.23
C GLU A 128 -2.58 -4.63 2.77
N LEU A 129 -1.55 -4.85 1.94
CA LEU A 129 -1.13 -6.18 1.50
C LEU A 129 -0.66 -7.05 2.66
N ILE A 130 0.09 -6.50 3.63
CA ILE A 130 0.52 -7.24 4.82
C ILE A 130 -0.69 -7.64 5.67
N HIS A 131 -1.61 -6.72 5.95
CA HIS A 131 -2.82 -7.00 6.72
C HIS A 131 -3.69 -8.06 6.04
N SER A 132 -3.90 -7.93 4.73
CA SER A 132 -4.64 -8.93 3.95
C SER A 132 -3.98 -10.31 4.04
N GLN A 133 -2.66 -10.39 3.87
CA GLN A 133 -1.92 -11.65 4.01
C GLN A 133 -2.01 -12.24 5.43
N GLU A 134 -2.06 -11.43 6.48
CA GLU A 134 -2.27 -11.91 7.85
C GLU A 134 -3.66 -12.50 8.05
N GLU A 135 -4.71 -11.86 7.53
CA GLU A 135 -6.06 -12.40 7.57
C GLU A 135 -6.16 -13.72 6.81
N TYR A 136 -5.61 -13.79 5.60
CA TYR A 136 -5.53 -15.04 4.84
C TYR A 136 -4.76 -16.14 5.60
N ALA A 137 -3.66 -15.81 6.27
CA ALA A 137 -2.91 -16.77 7.07
C ALA A 137 -3.69 -17.25 8.31
N LYS A 138 -4.45 -16.37 8.97
CA LYS A 138 -5.34 -16.72 10.09
C LYS A 138 -6.47 -17.63 9.63
N LEU A 139 -7.18 -17.26 8.56
CA LEU A 139 -8.26 -18.07 7.98
C LEU A 139 -7.75 -19.44 7.54
N LYS A 140 -6.60 -19.50 6.85
CA LYS A 140 -5.98 -20.78 6.46
C LYS A 140 -5.64 -21.61 7.68
N LYS A 141 -5.07 -21.02 8.74
CA LYS A 141 -4.82 -21.75 9.99
C LYS A 141 -6.12 -22.27 10.58
N THR A 142 -7.17 -21.48 10.74
CA THR A 142 -8.46 -21.94 11.26
C THR A 142 -9.09 -23.05 10.38
N GLY A 143 -8.99 -22.94 9.05
CA GLY A 143 -9.46 -23.98 8.13
C GLY A 143 -8.58 -25.25 8.09
N SER A 144 -7.27 -25.12 8.37
CA SER A 144 -6.32 -26.25 8.39
C SER A 144 -6.19 -26.89 9.77
N SER A 145 -6.46 -26.15 10.85
CA SER A 145 -6.50 -26.63 12.23
C SER A 145 -7.93 -27.04 12.61
N GLY A 146 -8.40 -28.11 11.96
CA GLY A 146 -9.03 -29.20 12.68
C GLY A 146 -10.45 -29.02 13.23
N GLY A 147 -11.22 -28.03 12.79
CA GLY A 147 -12.67 -27.99 13.07
C GLY A 147 -13.43 -29.05 12.27
N SER A 148 -13.21 -29.12 10.96
CA SER A 148 -14.04 -29.95 10.09
C SER A 148 -13.78 -31.46 10.19
N GLY A 149 -12.67 -31.92 10.76
CA GLY A 149 -12.37 -33.35 10.90
C GLY A 149 -12.86 -33.93 12.24
N LYS A 150 -12.53 -33.27 13.35
CA LYS A 150 -12.95 -33.72 14.69
C LYS A 150 -14.44 -33.52 14.91
N ASP A 151 -15.02 -32.42 14.42
CA ASP A 151 -16.46 -32.22 14.50
C ASP A 151 -17.21 -33.19 13.58
N TYR A 152 -16.66 -33.57 12.43
CA TYR A 152 -17.25 -34.62 11.57
C TYR A 152 -17.26 -35.99 12.25
N ASP A 153 -16.14 -36.41 12.83
CA ASP A 153 -16.04 -37.72 13.50
C ASP A 153 -16.93 -37.77 14.76
N ALA A 154 -16.98 -36.68 15.53
CA ALA A 154 -17.89 -36.57 16.67
C ALA A 154 -19.37 -36.58 16.24
N LEU A 155 -19.72 -35.92 15.13
CA LEU A 155 -21.08 -35.89 14.60
C LEU A 155 -21.51 -37.25 14.03
N LYS A 156 -20.60 -37.95 13.35
CA LYS A 156 -20.84 -39.31 12.83
C LYS A 156 -21.07 -40.32 13.96
N SER A 157 -20.26 -40.28 15.02
CA SER A 157 -20.44 -41.16 16.19
C SER A 157 -21.78 -40.92 16.90
N LYS A 158 -22.22 -39.66 17.02
CA LYS A 158 -23.55 -39.34 17.55
C LYS A 158 -24.68 -39.87 16.66
N TYR A 159 -24.53 -39.76 15.34
CA TYR A 159 -25.51 -40.29 14.38
C TYR A 159 -25.62 -41.81 14.47
N ASP A 160 -24.49 -42.53 14.49
CA ASP A 160 -24.47 -44.00 14.59
C ASP A 160 -25.10 -44.49 15.91
N THR A 161 -24.82 -43.81 17.02
CA THR A 161 -25.44 -44.10 18.33
C THR A 161 -26.95 -43.88 18.30
N GLN A 162 -27.39 -42.77 17.69
CA GLN A 162 -28.81 -42.45 17.56
C GLN A 162 -29.55 -43.46 16.66
N THR A 163 -28.96 -43.89 15.55
CA THR A 163 -29.53 -44.93 14.68
C THR A 163 -29.65 -46.27 15.41
N ALA A 164 -28.64 -46.65 16.20
CA ALA A 164 -28.69 -47.87 17.01
C ALA A 164 -29.81 -47.82 18.07
N GLU A 165 -29.98 -46.68 18.74
CA GLU A 165 -31.10 -46.45 19.68
C GLU A 165 -32.46 -46.53 18.97
N TYR A 166 -32.61 -45.91 17.80
CA TYR A 166 -33.83 -45.98 17.00
C TYR A 166 -34.18 -47.42 16.60
N ASN A 167 -33.21 -48.18 16.10
CA ASN A 167 -33.41 -49.58 15.72
C ASN A 167 -33.80 -50.43 16.94
N ARG A 168 -33.13 -50.24 18.08
CA ARG A 168 -33.46 -50.95 19.33
C ARG A 168 -34.86 -50.62 19.82
N LEU A 169 -35.29 -49.36 19.70
CA LEU A 169 -36.62 -48.92 20.09
C LEU A 169 -37.69 -49.46 19.14
N ALA A 170 -37.41 -49.49 17.84
CA ALA A 170 -38.28 -50.11 16.83
C ALA A 170 -38.45 -51.62 17.06
N ASP A 171 -37.38 -52.36 17.37
CA ASP A 171 -37.46 -53.77 17.73
C ASP A 171 -38.29 -54.00 19.00
N LYS A 172 -38.12 -53.13 20.00
CA LYS A 172 -38.90 -53.21 21.25
C LYS A 172 -40.37 -52.91 20.99
N TYR A 173 -40.67 -51.94 20.13
CA TYR A 173 -42.03 -51.62 19.70
C TYR A 173 -42.65 -52.77 18.91
N ASN A 174 -41.91 -53.39 17.98
CA ASN A 174 -42.38 -54.55 17.22
C ASN A 174 -42.63 -55.76 18.12
N LYS A 175 -41.78 -56.02 19.11
CA LYS A 175 -42.02 -57.06 20.13
C LYS A 175 -43.27 -56.77 20.98
N LEU A 176 -43.46 -55.53 21.41
CA LEU A 176 -44.62 -55.12 22.21
C LEU A 176 -45.92 -55.07 21.40
N SER A 177 -45.85 -54.67 20.13
CA SER A 177 -46.97 -54.62 19.18
C SER A 177 -47.38 -56.03 18.74
N GLY A 178 -46.40 -56.89 18.41
CA GLY A 178 -46.64 -58.31 18.12
C GLY A 178 -47.25 -59.04 19.31
N SER A 179 -46.74 -58.79 20.52
CA SER A 179 -47.30 -59.39 21.74
C SER A 179 -48.70 -58.84 22.11
N LYS A 180 -49.06 -57.63 21.65
CA LYS A 180 -50.44 -57.10 21.75
C LYS A 180 -51.38 -57.72 20.70
N ALA A 181 -50.88 -58.15 19.55
CA ALA A 181 -51.69 -58.84 18.54
C ALA A 181 -52.05 -60.27 18.98
N ASP A 182 -51.13 -60.98 19.65
CA ASP A 182 -51.39 -62.33 20.18
C ASP A 182 -52.37 -62.31 21.37
N LYS A 183 -52.36 -61.28 22.23
CA LYS A 183 -53.30 -61.19 23.37
C LYS A 183 -54.74 -60.77 23.01
N LYS A 184 -55.05 -60.55 21.73
CA LYS A 184 -56.40 -60.15 21.27
C LYS A 184 -57.14 -61.27 20.54
N LYS A 185 -56.58 -62.48 20.50
CA LYS A 185 -57.23 -63.71 20.06
C LYS A 185 -57.24 -64.69 21.23
N ASP A 186 -58.21 -64.51 22.12
CA ASP A 186 -58.88 -65.55 22.92
C ASP A 186 -60.04 -64.89 23.67
#